data_AF-A0A060BWK6-F1
#
_entry.id   AF-A0A060BWK6-F1
#
_cell.length_a   1.000
_cell.length_b   1.000
_cell.length_c   1.000
_cell.angle_alpha   90.00
_cell.angle_beta   90.00
_cell.angle_gamma   90.00
#
_symmetry.space_group_name_H-M   'P 1'
#
loop_
_entity.id
_entity.type
_entity.pdbx_description
1 polymer ?
#
loop_
_entity_poly.entity_id
_entity_poly.type
_entity_poly.pdbx_seq_one_letter_code
_entity_poly.pdbx_strand_id
1 'polypeptide(L)'
;FDDAGWTIADKTTTASITKPGSLPVLFADDYGFHTGNTWYRGHFTADAHQAAPTGIYLKARSGGPAGAFSVWLNGHFLGSLTGNEERSFGFPAQYLAEGDNVVSVLTVDMGHEEDYNSTGENRTARGLIEARPIDAPANAVTWRIQGATAPDALRGPYNFGGLY
;
A
#
# COMPACT_ATOMS: atom_id res chain seq x y z
N PHE A 1 11.79 -11.92 6.10
CA PHE A 1 10.43 -12.36 5.70
C PHE A 1 10.45 -12.51 4.19
N ASP A 2 10.07 -13.68 3.69
CA ASP A 2 9.97 -13.98 2.26
C ASP A 2 8.55 -13.66 1.78
N ASP A 3 8.42 -12.75 0.83
CA ASP A 3 7.16 -12.33 0.21
C ASP A 3 7.03 -12.78 -1.25
N ALA A 4 7.85 -13.74 -1.70
CA ALA A 4 7.80 -14.23 -3.07
C ALA A 4 6.41 -14.76 -3.48
N GLY A 5 5.62 -15.23 -2.52
CA GLY A 5 4.23 -15.68 -2.72
C GLY A 5 3.17 -14.57 -2.77
N TRP A 6 3.52 -13.31 -2.47
CA TRP A 6 2.56 -12.19 -2.50
C TRP A 6 2.26 -11.75 -3.93
N THR A 7 1.08 -11.18 -4.14
CA THR A 7 0.68 -10.66 -5.46
C THR A 7 1.63 -9.55 -5.91
N ILE A 8 2.16 -9.64 -7.12
CA ILE A 8 2.93 -8.55 -7.74
C ILE A 8 1.94 -7.45 -8.14
N ALA A 9 2.24 -6.21 -7.77
CA ALA A 9 1.45 -5.06 -8.17
C ALA A 9 2.01 -4.45 -9.46
N ASP A 10 1.43 -4.81 -10.59
CA ASP A 10 1.87 -4.42 -11.94
C ASP A 10 0.78 -3.74 -12.78
N LYS A 11 -0.42 -3.54 -12.21
CA LYS A 11 -1.54 -2.95 -12.93
C LYS A 11 -1.26 -1.49 -13.27
N THR A 12 -1.57 -1.11 -14.52
CA THR A 12 -1.43 0.27 -15.01
C THR A 12 -2.78 0.98 -15.18
N THR A 13 -3.88 0.26 -14.97
CA THR A 13 -5.26 0.75 -15.06
C THR A 13 -6.06 0.26 -13.87
N THR A 14 -7.17 0.95 -13.59
CA THR A 14 -8.07 0.67 -12.48
C THR A 14 -9.52 0.82 -12.93
N ALA A 15 -10.43 0.06 -12.32
CA ALA A 15 -11.88 0.25 -12.46
C ALA A 15 -12.47 1.23 -11.43
N SER A 16 -11.63 1.72 -10.50
CA SER A 16 -12.02 2.70 -9.48
C SER A 16 -12.33 4.07 -10.09
N ILE A 17 -13.20 4.84 -9.43
CA ILE A 17 -13.37 6.26 -9.73
C ILE A 17 -12.22 7.13 -9.19
N THR A 18 -11.38 6.57 -8.30
CA THR A 18 -10.21 7.25 -7.77
C THR A 18 -9.11 7.26 -8.82
N LYS A 19 -8.59 8.44 -9.15
CA LYS A 19 -7.44 8.56 -10.06
C LYS A 19 -6.16 8.11 -9.34
N PRO A 20 -5.38 7.17 -9.91
CA PRO A 20 -4.07 6.81 -9.33
C PRO A 20 -3.14 8.01 -9.27
N GLY A 21 -2.53 8.27 -8.11
CA GLY A 21 -1.51 9.30 -7.95
C GLY A 21 -0.15 8.86 -8.49
N SER A 22 0.10 7.56 -8.54
CA SER A 22 1.31 6.94 -9.08
C SER A 22 0.99 5.63 -9.82
N LEU A 23 1.95 5.14 -10.59
CA LEU A 23 1.95 3.78 -11.14
C LEU A 23 3.09 2.96 -10.51
N PRO A 24 2.92 1.63 -10.36
CA PRO A 24 1.71 0.85 -10.66
C PRO A 24 0.55 1.22 -9.73
N VAL A 25 -0.67 0.83 -10.11
CA VAL A 25 -1.86 0.97 -9.26
C VAL A 25 -1.66 0.10 -8.02
N LEU A 26 -1.91 0.66 -6.85
CA LEU A 26 -1.78 -0.02 -5.54
C LEU A 26 -3.12 -0.12 -4.80
N PHE A 27 -4.24 0.04 -5.50
CA PHE A 27 -5.56 -0.03 -4.88
C PHE A 27 -5.86 -1.47 -4.50
N ALA A 28 -6.20 -1.72 -3.23
CA ALA A 28 -6.42 -3.07 -2.70
C ALA A 28 -7.49 -3.85 -3.49
N ASP A 29 -8.59 -3.18 -3.84
CA ASP A 29 -9.70 -3.75 -4.60
C ASP A 29 -9.30 -4.24 -5.99
N ASP A 30 -8.36 -3.55 -6.65
CA ASP A 30 -7.88 -3.99 -7.96
C ASP A 30 -7.14 -5.33 -7.84
N TYR A 31 -6.62 -5.70 -6.67
CA TYR A 31 -5.97 -7.01 -6.45
C TYR A 31 -6.86 -8.01 -5.71
N GLY A 32 -8.16 -7.74 -5.57
CA GLY A 32 -9.14 -8.65 -4.96
C GLY A 32 -9.18 -8.58 -3.43
N PHE A 33 -8.62 -7.54 -2.83
CA PHE A 33 -8.61 -7.33 -1.38
C PHE A 33 -9.60 -6.22 -1.00
N HIS A 34 -10.72 -6.61 -0.39
CA HIS A 34 -11.89 -5.73 -0.22
C HIS A 34 -12.22 -5.42 1.25
N THR A 35 -11.40 -5.86 2.20
CA THR A 35 -11.73 -5.74 3.63
C THR A 35 -10.50 -5.85 4.53
N GLY A 36 -10.61 -5.24 5.72
CA GLY A 36 -9.64 -5.33 6.78
C GLY A 36 -8.30 -4.68 6.43
N ASN A 37 -7.19 -5.29 6.84
CA ASN A 37 -5.87 -4.73 6.59
C ASN A 37 -5.28 -5.21 5.26
N THR A 38 -4.49 -4.35 4.62
CA THR A 38 -3.70 -4.69 3.43
C THR A 38 -2.25 -4.31 3.66
N TRP A 39 -1.34 -5.24 3.36
CA TRP A 39 0.09 -5.00 3.35
C TRP A 39 0.59 -4.68 1.95
N TYR A 40 1.56 -3.79 1.92
CA TYR A 40 2.34 -3.42 0.74
C TYR A 40 3.82 -3.55 1.05
N ARG A 41 4.58 -4.11 0.10
CA ARG A 41 6.03 -4.23 0.20
C ARG A 41 6.68 -3.66 -1.06
N GLY A 42 7.35 -2.53 -0.89
CA GLY A 42 8.08 -1.84 -1.95
C GLY A 42 9.56 -2.19 -1.88
N HIS A 43 10.05 -2.90 -2.89
CA HIS A 43 11.44 -3.31 -3.03
C HIS A 43 12.23 -2.31 -3.86
N PHE A 44 13.42 -1.94 -3.38
CA PHE A 44 14.37 -1.10 -4.09
C PHE A 44 15.81 -1.50 -3.77
N THR A 45 16.72 -1.21 -4.69
CA THR A 45 18.15 -1.50 -4.50
C THR A 45 18.89 -0.24 -4.08
N ALA A 46 19.78 -0.38 -3.10
CA ALA A 46 20.77 0.63 -2.75
C ALA A 46 22.17 0.07 -2.96
N ASP A 47 22.88 0.58 -3.96
CA ASP A 47 24.28 0.22 -4.24
C ASP A 47 25.09 1.44 -4.72
N ALA A 48 26.40 1.26 -4.90
CA ALA A 48 27.30 2.34 -5.30
C ALA A 48 27.05 2.90 -6.72
N HIS A 49 26.18 2.26 -7.51
CA HIS A 49 25.93 2.56 -8.92
C HIS A 49 24.51 3.08 -9.18
N GLN A 50 23.59 2.90 -8.25
CA GLN A 50 22.20 3.34 -8.36
C GLN A 50 21.81 4.26 -7.20
N ALA A 51 21.30 5.45 -7.53
CA ALA A 51 20.73 6.35 -6.54
C ALA A 51 19.45 5.72 -5.96
N ALA A 52 19.56 5.20 -4.74
CA ALA A 52 18.42 4.72 -3.98
C ALA A 52 17.48 5.87 -3.62
N PRO A 53 16.17 5.63 -3.51
CA PRO A 53 15.27 6.61 -2.94
C PRO A 53 15.73 7.05 -1.55
N THR A 54 15.65 8.35 -1.27
CA THR A 54 15.94 8.93 0.06
C THR A 54 14.75 8.85 0.99
N GLY A 55 13.61 8.41 0.48
CA GLY A 55 12.35 8.26 1.19
C GLY A 55 11.21 7.88 0.25
N ILE A 56 10.01 7.84 0.81
CA ILE A 56 8.78 7.57 0.08
C ILE A 56 7.71 8.58 0.48
N TYR A 57 7.03 9.16 -0.50
CA TYR A 57 5.76 9.85 -0.30
C TYR A 57 4.63 8.83 -0.43
N LEU A 58 3.76 8.75 0.57
CA LEU A 58 2.62 7.84 0.59
C LEU A 58 1.33 8.61 0.75
N LYS A 59 0.31 8.20 0.00
CA LYS A 59 -1.08 8.58 0.21
C LYS A 59 -1.95 7.34 0.26
N ALA A 60 -2.81 7.25 1.27
CA ALA A 60 -3.69 6.11 1.52
C ALA A 60 -5.15 6.55 1.68
N ARG A 61 -6.08 5.68 1.31
CA ARG A 61 -7.51 5.88 1.49
C ARG A 61 -8.12 4.69 2.21
N SER A 62 -8.86 4.96 3.29
CA SER A 62 -9.37 3.92 4.20
C SER A 62 -10.90 3.84 4.27
N GLY A 63 -11.64 4.76 3.64
CA GLY A 63 -13.10 4.71 3.66
C GLY A 63 -13.80 5.33 4.87
N GLY A 64 -13.14 6.26 5.56
CA GLY A 64 -13.72 6.97 6.68
C GLY A 64 -12.70 7.79 7.45
N PRO A 65 -13.15 8.66 8.36
CA PRO A 65 -12.26 9.59 9.09
C PRO A 65 -11.34 8.89 10.09
N ALA A 66 -11.60 7.63 10.43
CA ALA A 66 -10.79 6.82 11.35
C ALA A 66 -9.69 6.00 10.62
N GLY A 67 -9.37 6.35 9.37
CA GLY A 67 -8.32 5.70 8.60
C GLY A 67 -6.94 5.81 9.24
N ALA A 68 -6.10 4.81 8.97
CA ALA A 68 -4.73 4.77 9.45
C ALA A 68 -3.82 3.95 8.53
N PHE A 69 -2.54 4.29 8.54
CA PHE A 69 -1.50 3.41 8.02
C PHE A 69 -0.19 3.53 8.82
N SER A 70 0.63 2.50 8.73
CA SER A 70 1.93 2.42 9.41
C SER A 70 3.02 1.97 8.44
N VAL A 71 4.25 2.46 8.65
CA VAL A 71 5.37 2.29 7.71
C VAL A 71 6.62 1.79 8.43
N TRP A 72 7.31 0.86 7.80
CA TRP A 72 8.61 0.33 8.23
C TRP A 72 9.60 0.31 7.07
N LEU A 73 10.88 0.47 7.36
CA LEU A 73 12.00 0.21 6.43
C LEU A 73 12.84 -0.93 6.99
N ASN A 74 12.96 -2.03 6.25
CA ASN A 74 13.72 -3.22 6.68
C ASN A 74 13.36 -3.71 8.09
N GLY A 75 12.10 -3.55 8.49
CA GLY A 75 11.60 -3.91 9.83
C GLY A 75 11.74 -2.81 10.89
N HIS A 76 12.43 -1.70 10.61
CA HIS A 76 12.50 -0.54 11.48
C HIS A 76 11.28 0.37 11.29
N PHE A 77 10.58 0.69 12.37
CA PHE A 77 9.40 1.56 12.33
C PHE A 77 9.77 3.00 11.94
N LEU A 78 9.10 3.54 10.93
CA LEU A 78 9.26 4.93 10.48
C LEU A 78 8.14 5.84 11.02
N GLY A 79 6.97 5.28 11.29
CA GLY A 79 5.84 6.03 11.84
C GLY A 79 4.48 5.51 11.41
N SER A 80 3.45 6.13 11.99
CA SER A 80 2.05 5.91 11.64
C SER A 80 1.36 7.25 11.37
N LEU A 81 0.26 7.18 10.63
CA LEU A 81 -0.63 8.30 10.39
C LEU A 81 -2.06 7.88 10.69
N THR A 82 -2.83 8.77 11.32
CA THR A 82 -4.26 8.62 11.58
C THR A 82 -4.99 9.83 11.00
N GLY A 83 -6.13 9.62 10.35
CA GLY A 83 -6.98 10.67 9.78
C GLY A 83 -6.42 11.29 8.50
N ASN A 84 -5.21 11.88 8.55
CA ASN A 84 -4.54 12.41 7.36
C ASN A 84 -4.23 11.29 6.38
N GLU A 85 -4.45 11.55 5.09
CA GLU A 85 -4.29 10.55 4.03
C GLU A 85 -2.86 10.48 3.50
N GLU A 86 -1.98 11.46 3.74
CA GLU A 86 -0.65 11.52 3.09
C GLU A 86 0.50 11.98 4.01
N ARG A 87 1.69 11.40 3.78
CA ARG A 87 2.95 11.79 4.44
C ARG A 87 4.17 11.27 3.68
N SER A 88 5.26 12.05 3.73
CA SER A 88 6.60 11.58 3.35
C SER A 88 7.33 10.94 4.53
N PHE A 89 7.98 9.81 4.28
CA PHE A 89 8.84 9.12 5.23
C PHE A 89 10.25 9.07 4.64
N GLY A 90 11.21 9.70 5.32
CA GLY A 90 12.62 9.58 4.95
C GLY A 90 13.14 8.18 5.26
N PHE A 91 14.15 7.74 4.53
CA PHE A 91 14.87 6.49 4.75
C PHE A 91 16.19 6.78 5.48
N PRO A 92 16.25 6.55 6.80
CA PRO A 92 17.47 6.81 7.55
C PRO A 92 18.58 5.85 7.10
N ALA A 93 19.77 6.40 6.85
CA ALA A 93 20.90 5.63 6.33
C ALA A 93 21.25 4.41 7.19
N GLN A 94 21.06 4.49 8.51
CA GLN A 94 21.34 3.38 9.42
C GLN A 94 20.37 2.20 9.32
N TYR A 95 19.24 2.36 8.63
CA TYR A 95 18.27 1.28 8.38
C TYR A 95 18.41 0.68 6.98
N LEU A 96 19.23 1.27 6.12
CA LEU A 96 19.49 0.77 4.78
C LEU A 96 20.53 -0.34 4.80
N ALA A 97 20.33 -1.34 3.96
CA ALA A 97 21.30 -2.36 3.63
C ALA A 97 21.90 -2.10 2.25
N GLU A 98 23.11 -2.58 2.01
CA GLU A 98 23.64 -2.69 0.65
C GLU A 98 22.86 -3.79 -0.09
N GLY A 99 22.39 -3.51 -1.30
CA GLY A 99 21.53 -4.40 -2.07
C GLY A 99 20.04 -4.14 -1.87
N ASP A 100 19.25 -5.20 -1.70
CA ASP A 100 17.78 -5.13 -1.61
C ASP A 100 17.32 -4.52 -0.28
N ASN A 101 16.38 -3.60 -0.37
CA ASN A 101 15.74 -2.92 0.74
C ASN A 101 14.23 -2.94 0.54
N VAL A 102 13.49 -3.00 1.65
CA VAL A 102 12.04 -3.12 1.63
C VAL A 102 11.40 -2.06 2.51
N VAL A 103 10.55 -1.22 1.90
CA VAL A 103 9.57 -0.43 2.63
C VAL A 103 8.28 -1.26 2.77
N SER A 104 7.84 -1.48 4.01
CA SER A 104 6.59 -2.18 4.33
C SER A 104 5.55 -1.17 4.80
N VAL A 105 4.35 -1.21 4.22
CA VAL A 105 3.23 -0.33 4.58
C VAL A 105 2.02 -1.18 4.93
N LEU A 106 1.40 -0.92 6.07
CA LEU A 106 0.15 -1.53 6.50
C LEU A 106 -0.95 -0.47 6.46
N THR A 107 -1.99 -0.69 5.66
CA THR A 107 -3.18 0.16 5.64
C THR A 107 -4.35 -0.55 6.29
N VAL A 108 -5.31 0.21 6.83
CA VAL A 108 -6.63 -0.30 7.21
C VAL A 108 -7.67 0.10 6.18
N ASP A 109 -8.57 -0.81 5.87
CA ASP A 109 -9.83 -0.59 5.17
C ASP A 109 -10.97 -0.59 6.21
N MET A 110 -11.66 0.54 6.31
CA MET A 110 -12.78 0.76 7.22
C MET A 110 -14.13 0.44 6.56
N GLY A 111 -14.12 -0.17 5.37
CA GLY A 111 -15.28 -0.48 4.55
C GLY A 111 -15.51 0.55 3.45
N HIS A 112 -16.33 0.18 2.45
CA HIS A 112 -16.68 1.01 1.28
C HIS A 112 -17.78 2.02 1.58
N GLU A 113 -17.73 3.16 0.90
CA GLU A 113 -18.83 4.12 0.92
C GLU A 113 -20.10 3.47 0.36
N GLU A 114 -21.26 3.87 0.90
CA GLU A 114 -22.54 3.57 0.24
C GLU A 114 -22.62 4.32 -1.10
N ASP A 115 -23.46 3.83 -2.02
CA ASP A 115 -23.73 4.51 -3.29
C ASP A 115 -25.19 4.97 -3.42
N TYR A 116 -25.68 5.67 -2.39
CA TYR A 116 -27.08 6.10 -2.30
C TYR A 116 -27.51 6.95 -3.51
N ASN A 117 -26.61 7.82 -3.98
CA ASN A 117 -26.88 8.74 -5.11
C ASN A 117 -26.48 8.15 -6.47
N SER A 118 -26.07 6.87 -6.55
CA SER A 118 -25.62 6.22 -7.79
C SER A 118 -24.49 6.98 -8.51
N THR A 119 -23.60 7.60 -7.74
CA THR A 119 -22.42 8.33 -8.23
C THR A 119 -21.20 7.41 -8.36
N GLY A 120 -21.31 6.18 -7.89
CA GLY A 120 -20.24 5.18 -7.87
C GLY A 120 -19.27 5.35 -6.72
N GLU A 121 -19.64 6.03 -5.62
CA GLU A 121 -18.74 6.27 -4.49
C GLU A 121 -18.26 4.96 -3.85
N ASN A 122 -19.07 3.91 -3.91
CA ASN A 122 -18.70 2.55 -3.50
C ASN A 122 -17.49 1.97 -4.26
N ARG A 123 -17.09 2.58 -5.39
CA ARG A 123 -15.89 2.21 -6.15
C ARG A 123 -14.68 3.09 -5.84
N THR A 124 -14.76 3.91 -4.79
CA THR A 124 -13.60 4.61 -4.25
C THR A 124 -12.53 3.62 -3.81
N ALA A 125 -11.28 3.88 -4.18
CA ALA A 125 -10.17 2.98 -3.89
C ALA A 125 -9.92 2.83 -2.38
N ARG A 126 -9.39 1.66 -2.00
CA ARG A 126 -8.83 1.37 -0.67
C ARG A 126 -7.33 1.12 -0.73
N GLY A 127 -6.67 1.39 0.39
CA GLY A 127 -5.23 1.20 0.56
C GLY A 127 -4.40 2.33 -0.04
N LEU A 128 -3.22 2.02 -0.59
CA LEU A 128 -2.33 3.05 -1.16
C LEU A 128 -2.86 3.59 -2.49
N ILE A 129 -3.11 4.89 -2.54
CA ILE A 129 -3.55 5.58 -3.77
C ILE A 129 -2.44 6.38 -4.45
N GLU A 130 -1.34 6.63 -3.73
CA GLU A 130 -0.07 7.13 -4.28
C GLU A 130 1.09 6.57 -3.46
N ALA A 131 2.13 6.12 -4.16
CA ALA A 131 3.42 5.78 -3.58
C ALA A 131 4.51 6.25 -4.54
N ARG A 132 5.23 7.31 -4.13
CA ARG A 132 6.23 7.96 -4.98
C ARG A 132 7.59 7.97 -4.30
N PRO A 133 8.61 7.32 -4.89
CA PRO A 133 9.99 7.41 -4.43
C PRO A 133 10.45 8.87 -4.41
N ILE A 134 11.20 9.26 -3.38
CA ILE A 134 11.81 10.60 -3.27
C ILE A 134 13.24 10.51 -3.80
N ASP A 135 13.64 11.49 -4.62
CA ASP A 135 14.95 11.57 -5.27
C ASP A 135 15.32 10.34 -6.14
N ALA A 136 14.32 9.59 -6.59
CA ALA A 136 14.46 8.42 -7.46
C ALA A 136 13.30 8.35 -8.47
N PRO A 137 13.47 7.71 -9.63
CA PRO A 137 12.39 7.52 -10.59
C PRO A 137 11.29 6.61 -10.03
N ALA A 138 10.06 6.74 -10.54
CA ALA A 138 8.91 5.98 -10.03
C ALA A 138 9.10 4.45 -10.08
N ASN A 139 9.82 3.96 -11.09
CA ASN A 139 10.13 2.53 -11.26
C ASN A 139 11.32 2.04 -10.41
N ALA A 140 11.92 2.88 -9.57
CA ALA A 140 12.96 2.47 -8.63
C ALA A 140 12.42 1.58 -7.50
N VAL A 141 11.10 1.63 -7.26
CA VAL A 141 10.42 0.76 -6.29
C VAL A 141 9.45 -0.16 -7.02
N THR A 142 9.58 -1.46 -6.78
CA THR A 142 8.64 -2.48 -7.28
C THR A 142 7.79 -3.00 -6.13
N TRP A 143 6.50 -3.24 -6.38
CA TRP A 143 5.55 -3.47 -5.29
C TRP A 143 4.97 -4.88 -5.30
N ARG A 144 4.82 -5.43 -4.09
CA ARG A 144 3.97 -6.58 -3.80
C ARG A 144 2.87 -6.18 -2.82
N ILE A 145 1.72 -6.84 -2.92
CA ILE A 145 0.51 -6.54 -2.16
C ILE A 145 -0.13 -7.83 -1.62
N GLN A 146 -0.60 -7.78 -0.38
CA GLN A 146 -1.31 -8.89 0.27
C GLN A 146 -2.39 -8.35 1.21
N GLY A 147 -3.65 -8.66 0.93
CA GLY A 147 -4.77 -8.42 1.85
C GLY A 147 -5.32 -9.72 2.43
N ALA A 148 -6.62 -9.72 2.72
CA ALA A 148 -7.35 -10.87 3.24
C ALA A 148 -7.11 -12.14 2.40
N THR A 149 -6.98 -13.28 3.09
CA THR A 149 -6.86 -14.59 2.44
C THR A 149 -8.22 -15.07 1.93
N ALA A 150 -8.27 -16.31 1.41
CA ALA A 150 -9.50 -16.86 0.84
C ALA A 150 -10.71 -16.74 1.80
N PRO A 151 -11.90 -16.38 1.29
CA PRO A 151 -13.11 -16.27 2.09
C PRO A 151 -13.38 -17.53 2.92
N ASP A 152 -13.83 -17.31 4.15
CA ASP A 152 -14.31 -18.38 5.01
C ASP A 152 -15.73 -18.76 4.62
N ALA A 153 -15.96 -20.01 4.21
CA ALA A 153 -17.29 -20.46 3.78
C ALA A 153 -18.35 -20.40 4.89
N LEU A 154 -17.95 -20.49 6.16
CA LEU A 154 -18.86 -20.43 7.31
C LEU A 154 -19.06 -19.00 7.80
N ARG A 155 -18.01 -18.19 7.77
CA ARG A 155 -18.01 -16.82 8.36
C ARG A 155 -18.24 -15.72 7.34
N GLY A 156 -18.16 -16.04 6.05
CA GLY A 156 -18.34 -15.13 4.94
C GLY A 156 -17.07 -14.38 4.52
N PRO A 157 -17.15 -13.61 3.42
CA PRO A 157 -16.01 -12.97 2.79
C PRO A 157 -15.43 -11.77 3.55
N TYR A 158 -16.17 -11.20 4.50
CA TYR A 158 -15.77 -10.00 5.24
C TYR A 158 -15.16 -10.30 6.62
N ASN A 159 -15.02 -11.58 6.98
CA ASN A 159 -14.65 -11.96 8.34
C ASN A 159 -13.16 -11.76 8.66
N PHE A 160 -12.28 -11.86 7.66
CA PHE A 160 -10.84 -11.78 7.85
C PHE A 160 -10.24 -10.60 7.09
N GLY A 161 -9.32 -9.88 7.72
CA GLY A 161 -8.40 -8.95 7.04
C GLY A 161 -7.07 -9.63 6.68
N GLY A 162 -6.10 -8.84 6.20
CA GLY A 162 -4.77 -9.33 5.81
C GLY A 162 -3.68 -9.28 6.90
N LEU A 163 -4.03 -9.28 8.19
CA LEU A 163 -3.01 -9.41 9.24
C LEU A 163 -2.43 -10.85 9.26
N TYR A 164 -1.16 -10.95 9.64
CA TYR A 164 -0.45 -12.24 9.83
C TYR A 164 -0.83 -12.88 11.16
#